data_AF-K0PZ67-F1
#
_entry.id   AF-K0PZ67-F1
#
_cell.length_a   1.000
_cell.length_b   1.000
_cell.length_c   1.000
_cell.angle_alpha   90.00
_cell.angle_beta   90.00
_cell.angle_gamma   90.00
#
_symmetry.space_group_name_H-M   'P 1'
#
loop_
_entity.id
_entity.type
_entity.pdbx_description
1 polymer ?
#
loop_
_entity_poly.entity_id
_entity_poly.type
_entity_poly.pdbx_seq_one_letter_code
_entity_poly.pdbx_strand_id
1 'polypeptide(L)'
;MSEFRIAPPFADQTFDSHAQWVNRASSWLTCHVDYNNTEHGDTKGWRGKHFTAMCFDSFGRPCHNGGDFRRAEEEGAFPVWWIWPDQIVDLIGKAASA
;
A
#
# COMPACT_ATOMS: atom_id res chain seq x y z
N MET A 1 -21.17 8.00 13.04
CA MET A 1 -19.79 8.12 13.54
C MET A 1 -19.00 8.75 12.42
N SER A 2 -18.25 9.83 12.64
CA SER A 2 -17.36 10.33 11.59
C SER A 2 -16.29 9.26 11.38
N GLU A 3 -16.34 8.58 10.24
CA GLU A 3 -15.31 7.63 9.85
C GLU A 3 -14.00 8.42 9.71
N PHE A 4 -13.10 8.24 10.68
CA PHE A 4 -11.77 8.82 10.62
C PHE A 4 -11.06 8.24 9.40
N ARG A 5 -10.63 9.12 8.48
CA ARG A 5 -9.89 8.74 7.29
C ARG A 5 -8.50 9.36 7.30
N ILE A 6 -7.50 8.54 7.01
CA ILE A 6 -6.11 8.94 6.86
C ILE A 6 -5.88 9.30 5.39
N ALA A 7 -5.42 10.52 5.16
CA ALA A 7 -5.04 10.98 3.84
C ALA A 7 -3.74 10.28 3.38
N PRO A 8 -3.61 9.95 2.08
CA PRO A 8 -2.37 9.42 1.53
C PRO A 8 -1.20 10.39 1.80
N PRO A 9 -0.03 9.87 2.24
CA PRO A 9 1.14 10.72 2.46
C PRO A 9 1.76 11.25 1.16
N PHE A 10 1.53 10.58 0.04
CA PHE A 10 2.03 10.94 -1.29
C PHE A 10 0.89 10.85 -2.30
N ALA A 11 0.70 11.90 -3.11
CA ALA A 11 -0.45 12.04 -4.00
C ALA A 11 -0.42 11.10 -5.21
N ASP A 12 0.77 10.66 -5.62
CA ASP A 12 1.01 9.76 -6.75
C ASP A 12 1.14 8.28 -6.34
N GLN A 13 1.04 7.99 -5.04
CA GLN A 13 1.12 6.63 -4.50
C GLN A 13 -0.23 6.12 -4.00
N THR A 14 -1.25 6.18 -4.86
CA THR A 14 -2.63 5.74 -4.56
C THR A 14 -3.20 4.81 -5.62
N PHE A 15 -4.10 3.95 -5.19
CA PHE A 15 -5.10 3.27 -5.99
C PHE A 15 -6.46 3.81 -5.53
N ASP A 16 -7.20 4.43 -6.43
CA ASP A 16 -8.47 5.08 -6.15
C ASP A 16 -9.67 4.12 -6.32
N SER A 17 -9.43 2.94 -6.90
CA SER A 17 -10.46 1.92 -7.09
C SER A 17 -9.91 0.51 -7.06
N HIS A 18 -10.79 -0.45 -6.78
CA HIS A 18 -10.48 -1.88 -6.81
C HIS A 18 -9.97 -2.33 -8.18
N ALA A 19 -10.60 -1.89 -9.27
CA ALA A 19 -10.16 -2.20 -10.63
C ALA A 19 -8.75 -1.68 -10.92
N GLN A 20 -8.42 -0.47 -10.49
CA GLN A 20 -7.07 0.08 -10.65
C GLN A 20 -6.06 -0.72 -9.84
N TRP A 21 -6.40 -1.04 -8.59
CA TRP A 21 -5.50 -1.79 -7.71
C TRP A 21 -5.22 -3.19 -8.29
N VAL A 22 -6.24 -3.95 -8.69
CA VAL A 22 -6.07 -5.29 -9.29
C VAL A 22 -5.21 -5.24 -10.57
N ASN A 23 -5.42 -4.25 -11.43
CA ASN A 23 -4.75 -4.18 -12.73
C ASN A 23 -3.35 -3.55 -12.69
N ARG A 24 -3.05 -2.70 -11.70
CA ARG A 24 -1.82 -1.90 -11.66
C ARG A 24 -0.88 -2.26 -10.51
N ALA A 25 -1.35 -2.94 -9.45
CA ALA A 25 -0.56 -3.21 -8.25
C ALA A 25 0.81 -3.80 -8.56
N SER A 26 0.87 -4.84 -9.39
CA SER A 26 2.14 -5.48 -9.74
C SER A 26 3.14 -4.47 -10.32
N SER A 27 2.72 -3.70 -11.34
CA SER A 27 3.59 -2.72 -12.01
C SER A 27 4.00 -1.55 -11.11
N TRP A 28 3.09 -1.04 -10.28
CA TRP A 28 3.34 0.18 -9.49
C TRP A 28 4.09 -0.11 -8.19
N LEU A 29 3.81 -1.25 -7.55
CA LEU A 29 4.47 -1.62 -6.30
C LEU A 29 5.87 -2.19 -6.51
N THR A 30 6.24 -2.53 -7.74
CA THR A 30 7.56 -3.09 -8.10
C THR A 30 8.39 -2.17 -8.98
N CYS A 31 7.99 -0.91 -9.18
CA CYS A 31 8.77 0.03 -10.00
C CYS A 31 9.96 0.67 -9.25
N HIS A 32 10.05 0.51 -7.93
CA HIS A 32 11.11 1.13 -7.13
C HIS A 32 12.47 0.47 -7.37
N VAL A 33 13.51 1.25 -7.65
CA VAL A 33 14.85 0.71 -8.01
C VAL A 33 15.43 -0.23 -6.95
N ASP A 34 15.28 0.11 -5.67
CA ASP A 34 15.87 -0.64 -4.54
C ASP A 34 14.88 -1.59 -3.85
N TYR A 35 13.58 -1.49 -4.15
CA TYR A 35 12.50 -2.21 -3.45
C TYR A 35 11.54 -2.90 -4.43
N ASN A 36 12.07 -3.40 -5.56
CA ASN A 36 11.34 -4.09 -6.63
C ASN A 36 11.42 -5.61 -6.56
N ASN A 37 11.77 -6.20 -5.42
CA ASN A 37 11.98 -7.64 -5.38
C ASN A 37 10.69 -8.40 -5.77
N THR A 38 10.73 -9.07 -6.91
CA THR A 38 9.62 -9.84 -7.47
C THR A 38 9.75 -11.35 -7.23
N GLU A 39 10.60 -11.79 -6.32
CA GLU A 39 10.76 -13.22 -6.03
C GLU A 39 9.51 -13.79 -5.36
N HIS A 40 8.93 -14.82 -5.99
CA HIS A 40 7.91 -15.65 -5.37
C HIS A 40 8.60 -16.73 -4.54
N GLY A 41 8.38 -16.75 -3.23
CA GLY A 41 8.74 -17.91 -2.40
C GLY A 41 7.88 -19.13 -2.74
N ASP A 42 8.09 -20.24 -2.03
CA ASP A 42 7.36 -21.50 -2.27
C ASP A 42 5.84 -21.42 -1.98
N THR A 43 5.37 -20.31 -1.40
CA THR A 43 3.96 -20.10 -1.06
C THR A 43 3.26 -19.24 -2.12
N LYS A 44 2.05 -19.64 -2.50
CA LYS A 44 1.20 -18.92 -3.46
C LYS A 44 0.99 -17.45 -3.02
N GLY A 45 1.35 -16.52 -3.90
CA GLY A 45 1.17 -15.07 -3.73
C GLY A 45 2.48 -14.30 -3.52
N TRP A 46 2.38 -12.99 -3.29
CA TRP A 46 3.50 -12.12 -2.95
C TRP A 46 3.81 -12.26 -1.45
N ARG A 47 4.57 -13.30 -1.07
CA ARG A 47 4.98 -13.58 0.31
C ARG A 47 6.50 -13.78 0.39
N GLY A 48 7.25 -12.73 0.07
CA GLY A 48 8.72 -12.69 0.22
C GLY A 48 9.15 -12.03 1.53
N LYS A 49 10.37 -12.34 2.01
CA LYS A 49 11.01 -11.63 3.14
C LYS A 49 11.62 -10.28 2.71
N HIS A 50 11.57 -9.98 1.42
CA HIS A 50 12.10 -8.76 0.86
C HIS A 50 11.16 -7.61 1.19
N PHE A 51 11.71 -6.53 1.74
CA PHE A 51 10.95 -5.32 2.03
C PHE A 51 10.49 -4.70 0.70
N THR A 52 9.18 -4.77 0.44
CA THR A 52 8.50 -4.16 -0.72
C THR A 52 7.58 -3.03 -0.25
N ALA A 53 6.83 -2.43 -1.18
CA ALA A 53 5.83 -1.42 -0.85
C ALA A 53 4.80 -1.93 0.18
N MET A 54 4.57 -1.14 1.22
CA MET A 54 3.54 -1.40 2.25
C MET A 54 2.27 -0.63 1.89
N CYS A 55 1.14 -1.34 1.75
CA CYS A 55 -0.14 -0.73 1.40
C CYS A 55 -1.04 -0.53 2.62
N PHE A 56 -1.85 0.53 2.59
CA PHE A 56 -2.81 0.89 3.63
C PHE A 56 -4.11 1.39 3.00
N ASP A 57 -5.25 1.09 3.62
CA ASP A 57 -6.53 1.68 3.23
C ASP A 57 -6.75 3.07 3.84
N SER A 58 -7.83 3.75 3.44
CA SER A 58 -8.15 5.09 3.95
C SER A 58 -8.50 5.10 5.44
N PHE A 59 -8.71 3.96 6.09
CA PHE A 59 -8.83 3.87 7.55
C PHE A 59 -7.48 3.70 8.26
N GLY A 60 -6.38 3.60 7.51
CA GLY A 60 -5.03 3.40 8.04
C GLY A 60 -4.68 1.94 8.33
N ARG A 61 -5.47 0.97 7.86
CA ARG A 61 -5.24 -0.45 8.12
C ARG A 61 -4.30 -1.03 7.07
N PRO A 62 -3.37 -1.92 7.44
CA PRO A 62 -2.50 -2.57 6.47
C PRO A 62 -3.31 -3.42 5.49
N CYS A 63 -2.89 -3.41 4.23
CA CYS A 63 -3.53 -4.08 3.11
C CYS A 63 -2.54 -5.01 2.42
N HIS A 64 -2.84 -6.30 2.38
CA HIS A 64 -2.06 -7.27 1.62
C HIS A 64 -2.52 -7.28 0.17
N ASN A 65 -1.57 -7.05 -0.73
CA ASN A 65 -1.78 -7.26 -2.16
C ASN A 65 -2.18 -8.73 -2.41
N GLY A 66 -3.39 -8.96 -2.91
CA GLY A 66 -3.96 -10.29 -3.17
C GLY A 66 -5.01 -10.74 -2.15
N GLY A 67 -4.93 -10.27 -0.91
CA GLY A 67 -5.79 -10.71 0.19
C GLY A 67 -6.89 -9.71 0.57
N ASP A 68 -6.56 -8.42 0.55
CA ASP A 68 -7.42 -7.36 1.13
C ASP A 68 -8.18 -6.52 0.08
N PHE A 69 -8.03 -6.85 -1.21
CA PHE A 69 -8.72 -6.17 -2.31
C PHE A 69 -10.23 -6.04 -2.09
N ARG A 70 -10.86 -7.17 -1.75
CA ARG A 70 -12.31 -7.25 -1.56
C ARG A 70 -12.77 -6.53 -0.30
N ARG A 71 -12.02 -6.67 0.80
CA ARG A 71 -12.31 -5.98 2.06
C ARG A 71 -12.33 -4.46 1.86
N ALA A 72 -11.34 -3.93 1.16
CA ALA A 72 -11.27 -2.49 0.90
C ALA A 72 -12.43 -1.98 0.02
N GLU A 73 -12.90 -2.80 -0.93
CA GLU A 73 -14.04 -2.47 -1.78
C GLU A 73 -15.37 -2.51 -1.01
N GLU A 74 -15.64 -3.61 -0.30
CA GLU A 74 -16.88 -3.84 0.45
C GLU A 74 -17.07 -2.80 1.57
N GLU A 75 -15.98 -2.37 2.19
CA GLU A 75 -15.99 -1.38 3.27
C GLU A 75 -15.83 0.07 2.79
N GLY A 76 -15.77 0.32 1.47
CA GLY A 76 -15.60 1.67 0.93
C GLY A 76 -14.31 2.38 1.38
N ALA A 77 -13.25 1.60 1.57
CA ALA A 77 -12.00 2.01 2.20
C ALA A 77 -10.99 2.65 1.23
N PHE A 78 -11.35 2.89 -0.03
CA PHE A 78 -10.50 3.58 -0.99
C PHE A 78 -10.38 5.10 -0.66
N PRO A 79 -9.26 5.75 -1.03
CA PRO A 79 -8.11 5.19 -1.75
C PRO A 79 -7.26 4.26 -0.89
N VAL A 80 -6.67 3.25 -1.52
CA VAL A 80 -5.57 2.46 -0.93
C VAL A 80 -4.27 3.13 -1.36
N TRP A 81 -3.39 3.41 -0.43
CA TRP A 81 -2.10 4.05 -0.72
C TRP A 81 -0.95 3.18 -0.27
N TRP A 82 0.25 3.44 -0.78
CA TRP A 82 1.44 2.70 -0.36
C TRP A 82 2.60 3.61 -0.04
N ILE A 83 3.56 3.06 0.70
CA ILE A 83 4.86 3.67 0.97
C ILE A 83 5.97 2.66 0.73
N TRP A 84 7.14 3.14 0.33
CA TRP A 84 8.36 2.36 0.28
C TRP A 84 9.17 2.46 1.58
N PRO A 85 10.05 1.48 1.87
CA PRO A 85 10.81 1.45 3.11
C PRO A 85 11.67 2.69 3.39
N ASP A 86 12.30 3.26 2.38
CA ASP A 86 13.10 4.49 2.47
C ASP A 86 12.27 5.72 2.87
N GLN A 87 10.99 5.74 2.52
CA GLN A 87 10.08 6.84 2.84
C GLN A 87 9.68 6.89 4.33
N ILE A 88 9.89 5.80 5.08
CA ILE A 88 9.44 5.69 6.48
C ILE A 88 10.12 6.72 7.38
N VAL A 89 11.43 6.92 7.24
CA VAL A 89 12.20 7.82 8.10
C VAL A 89 11.69 9.25 7.98
N ASP A 90 11.44 9.71 6.75
CA ASP A 90 10.90 11.04 6.49
C ASP A 90 9.49 11.22 7.06
N LEU A 91 8.65 10.18 6.97
CA LEU A 91 7.30 10.21 7.53
C LEU A 91 7.31 10.28 9.06
N ILE A 92 8.18 9.52 9.72
CA ILE A 92 8.37 9.59 11.18
C ILE A 92 8.86 10.99 11.58
N GLY A 93 9.84 11.54 10.85
CA GLY A 93 10.36 12.88 11.10
C GLY A 93 9.28 13.96 11.01
N LYS A 94 8.40 13.88 10.00
CA LYS A 94 7.24 14.78 9.85
C LYS A 94 6.25 14.62 10.99
N ALA A 95 5.91 13.39 11.38
CA ALA A 95 4.97 13.12 12.45
C ALA A 95 5.46 13.60 13.82
N ALA A 96 6.77 13.51 14.10
CA ALA A 96 7.37 14.02 15.33
C ALA A 96 7.43 15.56 15.39
N SER A 97 7.28 16.24 14.26
CA SER A 97 7.35 17.70 14.13
C SER A 97 5.96 18.38 14.07
N ALA A 98 4.89 17.59 14.03
CA ALA A 98 3.49 18.04 13.95
C ALA A 98 2.84 18.07 15.34
#